data_AF-A0A0K0X0R2-F1
#
_entry.id   AF-A0A0K0X0R2-F1
#
_cell.length_a   1.000
_cell.length_b   1.000
_cell.length_c   1.000
_cell.angle_alpha   90.00
_cell.angle_beta   90.00
_cell.angle_gamma   90.00
#
_symmetry.space_group_name_H-M   'P 1'
#
loop_
_entity.id
_entity.type
_entity.pdbx_description
1 polymer ?
#
loop_
_entity_poly.entity_id
_entity_poly.type
_entity_poly.pdbx_seq_one_letter_code
_entity_poly.pdbx_strand_id
1 'polypeptide(L)'
;MADPAPATENNEARRTQMLRTAAELICERGFSDTRIADVAKRAGVSSALVIYYFGTRDRLLVDALRHSEDSFYSAAEQMLAEVSSLRERLSLLIRWTCVPDGGADEIPGAWGLWFDLWAQAFRHDEVKAGRIELDARWRRMIIDALESAEPGELRSGVDAKLFALEFSALLDGLSIQVALEDPEVDAEMAYQIAMRFCERELDLPPKKAAGGKPRKATQAAKTKASAARRR
;
A
#
# COMPACT_ATOMS: atom_id res chain seq x y z
N MET A 1 -36.07 1.40 -0.97
CA MET A 1 -34.96 1.19 -0.02
C MET A 1 -35.17 -0.19 0.56
N ALA A 2 -34.50 -1.22 0.04
CA ALA A 2 -34.61 -2.58 0.53
C ALA A 2 -33.51 -2.82 1.56
N ASP A 3 -33.89 -3.40 2.69
CA ASP A 3 -33.04 -3.76 3.83
C ASP A 3 -31.99 -4.81 3.41
N PRO A 4 -30.74 -4.79 3.93
CA PRO A 4 -29.72 -5.74 3.51
C PRO A 4 -30.02 -7.12 4.08
N ALA A 5 -30.14 -8.12 3.18
CA ALA A 5 -30.25 -9.51 3.56
C ALA A 5 -29.00 -9.97 4.36
N PRO A 6 -29.14 -10.90 5.32
CA PRO A 6 -28.04 -11.33 6.17
C PRO A 6 -26.88 -11.90 5.34
N ALA A 7 -25.66 -11.55 5.73
CA ALA A 7 -24.43 -12.07 5.15
C ALA A 7 -24.36 -13.59 5.39
N THR A 8 -24.66 -14.37 4.36
CA THR A 8 -24.26 -15.78 4.29
C THR A 8 -22.81 -15.82 3.80
N GLU A 9 -22.02 -16.81 4.22
CA GLU A 9 -20.62 -16.98 3.77
C GLU A 9 -20.48 -16.92 2.24
N ASN A 10 -21.47 -17.44 1.52
CA ASN A 10 -21.51 -17.43 0.06
C ASN A 10 -21.71 -16.02 -0.55
N ASN A 11 -22.40 -15.11 0.16
CA ASN A 11 -22.60 -13.73 -0.29
C ASN A 11 -21.34 -12.88 -0.11
N GLU A 12 -20.57 -13.11 0.94
CA GLU A 12 -19.33 -12.38 1.21
C GLU A 12 -18.20 -12.83 0.29
N ALA A 13 -18.01 -14.15 0.11
CA ALA A 13 -17.05 -14.69 -0.83
C ALA A 13 -17.27 -14.15 -2.25
N ARG A 14 -18.53 -14.04 -2.68
CA ARG A 14 -18.90 -13.47 -3.98
C ARG A 14 -18.63 -11.97 -4.07
N ARG A 15 -18.90 -11.21 -3.00
CA ARG A 15 -18.55 -9.78 -2.95
C ARG A 15 -17.05 -9.60 -3.13
N THR A 16 -16.25 -10.32 -2.37
CA THR A 16 -14.78 -10.31 -2.43
C THR A 16 -14.27 -10.68 -3.82
N GLN A 17 -14.82 -11.72 -4.45
CA GLN A 17 -14.47 -12.10 -5.82
C GLN A 17 -14.71 -10.95 -6.81
N MET A 18 -15.84 -10.26 -6.73
CA MET A 18 -16.15 -9.13 -7.60
C MET A 18 -15.23 -7.93 -7.36
N LEU A 19 -14.87 -7.66 -6.10
CA LEU A 19 -13.93 -6.58 -5.75
C LEU A 19 -12.54 -6.85 -6.30
N ARG A 20 -12.01 -8.06 -6.09
CA ARG A 20 -10.73 -8.47 -6.67
C ARG A 20 -10.75 -8.38 -8.20
N THR A 21 -11.81 -8.88 -8.82
CA THR A 21 -11.98 -8.80 -10.28
C THR A 21 -12.01 -7.35 -10.79
N ALA A 22 -12.68 -6.46 -10.06
CA ALA A 22 -12.73 -5.04 -10.40
C ALA A 22 -11.35 -4.40 -10.27
N ALA A 23 -10.63 -4.65 -9.17
CA ALA A 23 -9.27 -4.17 -8.95
C ALA A 23 -8.33 -4.61 -10.08
N GLU A 24 -8.31 -5.90 -10.40
CA GLU A 24 -7.51 -6.46 -11.51
C GLU A 24 -7.83 -5.78 -12.85
N LEU A 25 -9.12 -5.63 -13.20
CA LEU A 25 -9.53 -4.97 -14.44
C LEU A 25 -9.11 -3.50 -14.50
N ILE A 26 -9.20 -2.79 -13.38
CA ILE A 26 -8.81 -1.38 -13.33
C ILE A 26 -7.29 -1.25 -13.44
N CYS A 27 -6.51 -2.11 -12.78
CA CYS A 27 -5.06 -2.10 -12.94
C CYS A 27 -4.61 -2.43 -14.38
N GLU A 28 -5.29 -3.36 -15.05
CA GLU A 28 -4.92 -3.81 -16.41
C GLU A 28 -5.16 -2.76 -17.51
N ARG A 29 -6.21 -1.95 -17.39
CA ARG A 29 -6.66 -1.05 -18.48
C ARG A 29 -7.18 0.32 -18.02
N GLY A 30 -7.12 0.62 -16.73
CA GLY A 30 -7.64 1.84 -16.13
C GLY A 30 -9.14 1.79 -15.82
N PHE A 31 -9.57 2.69 -14.94
CA PHE A 31 -10.96 2.84 -14.52
C PHE A 31 -11.89 3.27 -15.65
N SER A 32 -11.42 4.18 -16.51
CA SER A 32 -12.22 4.73 -17.61
C SER A 32 -12.70 3.65 -18.59
N ASP A 33 -11.81 2.70 -18.91
CA ASP A 33 -12.09 1.58 -19.82
C ASP A 33 -12.71 0.37 -19.12
N THR A 34 -12.94 0.46 -17.81
CA THR A 34 -13.59 -0.60 -17.03
C THR A 34 -15.09 -0.36 -16.86
N ARG A 35 -15.91 -1.30 -17.36
CA ARG A 35 -17.36 -1.29 -17.21
C ARG A 35 -17.83 -2.36 -16.23
N ILE A 36 -18.96 -2.10 -15.57
CA ILE A 36 -19.65 -3.07 -14.71
C ILE A 36 -19.90 -4.41 -15.44
N ALA A 37 -20.23 -4.36 -16.73
CA ALA A 37 -20.45 -5.56 -17.55
C ALA A 37 -19.19 -6.42 -17.68
N ASP A 38 -18.00 -5.80 -17.72
CA ASP A 38 -16.74 -6.53 -17.83
C ASP A 38 -16.38 -7.23 -16.52
N VAL A 39 -16.61 -6.54 -15.39
CA VAL A 39 -16.44 -7.11 -14.04
C VAL A 39 -17.37 -8.31 -13.88
N ALA A 40 -18.64 -8.15 -14.25
CA ALA A 40 -19.62 -9.23 -14.20
C ALA A 40 -19.20 -10.43 -15.05
N LYS A 41 -18.78 -10.17 -16.29
CA LYS A 41 -18.31 -11.19 -17.22
C LYS A 41 -17.10 -11.96 -16.67
N ARG A 42 -16.09 -11.26 -16.13
CA ARG A 42 -14.88 -11.91 -15.60
C ARG A 42 -15.13 -12.64 -14.28
N ALA A 43 -16.00 -12.10 -13.42
CA ALA A 43 -16.39 -12.77 -12.18
C ALA A 43 -17.40 -13.92 -12.38
N GLY A 44 -17.93 -14.11 -13.60
CA GLY A 44 -18.91 -15.16 -13.89
C GLY A 44 -20.30 -14.90 -13.27
N VAL A 45 -20.66 -13.63 -13.10
CA VAL A 45 -21.93 -13.19 -12.50
C VAL A 45 -22.72 -12.27 -13.43
N SER A 46 -23.97 -11.96 -13.09
CA SER A 46 -24.76 -10.99 -13.86
C SER A 46 -24.40 -9.55 -13.50
N SER A 47 -24.51 -8.61 -14.45
CA SER A 47 -24.31 -7.18 -14.17
C SER A 47 -25.29 -6.65 -13.14
N ALA A 48 -26.51 -7.18 -13.11
CA ALA A 48 -27.51 -6.85 -12.10
C ALA A 48 -27.03 -7.22 -10.69
N LEU A 49 -26.28 -8.33 -10.54
CA LEU A 49 -25.70 -8.70 -9.26
C LEU A 49 -24.59 -7.74 -8.84
N VAL A 50 -23.71 -7.33 -9.77
CA VAL A 50 -22.68 -6.32 -9.47
C VAL A 50 -23.33 -4.99 -9.03
N ILE A 51 -24.35 -4.53 -9.75
CA ILE A 51 -25.12 -3.32 -9.39
C ILE A 51 -25.82 -3.50 -8.03
N TYR A 52 -26.36 -4.69 -7.73
CA TYR A 52 -26.97 -4.96 -6.43
C TYR A 52 -25.99 -4.78 -5.27
N TYR A 53 -24.74 -5.24 -5.41
CA TYR A 53 -23.73 -5.12 -4.34
C TYR A 53 -23.11 -3.72 -4.25
N PHE A 54 -22.83 -3.07 -5.37
CA PHE A 54 -21.99 -1.87 -5.39
C PHE A 54 -22.72 -0.62 -5.87
N GLY A 55 -23.91 -0.74 -6.46
CA GLY A 55 -24.71 0.38 -6.94
C GLY A 55 -24.13 1.04 -8.19
N THR A 56 -23.06 1.81 -8.02
CA THR A 56 -22.42 2.62 -9.07
C THR A 56 -21.03 2.08 -9.41
N ARG A 57 -20.51 2.47 -10.57
CA ARG A 57 -19.12 2.19 -10.94
C ARG A 57 -18.13 2.90 -10.01
N ASP A 58 -18.47 4.12 -9.60
CA ASP A 58 -17.65 4.95 -8.71
C ASP A 58 -17.52 4.31 -7.32
N ARG A 59 -18.63 3.82 -6.77
CA ARG A 59 -18.63 3.05 -5.52
C ARG A 59 -17.87 1.73 -5.65
N LEU A 60 -17.97 1.03 -6.78
CA LEU A 60 -17.18 -0.17 -7.02
C LEU A 60 -15.66 0.12 -7.01
N LEU A 61 -15.22 1.25 -7.56
CA LEU A 61 -13.81 1.68 -7.47
C LEU A 61 -13.39 1.89 -6.01
N VAL A 62 -14.17 2.66 -5.25
CA VAL A 62 -13.86 2.93 -3.83
C VAL A 62 -13.82 1.63 -3.03
N ASP A 63 -14.81 0.76 -3.19
CA ASP A 63 -14.87 -0.51 -2.46
C ASP A 63 -13.76 -1.47 -2.90
N ALA A 64 -13.37 -1.48 -4.18
CA ALA A 64 -12.27 -2.31 -4.68
C ALA A 64 -10.93 -1.85 -4.09
N LEU A 65 -10.70 -0.54 -4.03
CA LEU A 65 -9.51 0.02 -3.41
C LEU A 65 -9.51 -0.24 -1.89
N ARG A 66 -10.62 -0.01 -1.18
CA ARG A 66 -10.74 -0.36 0.24
C ARG A 66 -10.39 -1.82 0.52
N HIS A 67 -10.89 -2.73 -0.32
CA HIS A 67 -10.60 -4.15 -0.17
C HIS A 67 -9.11 -4.50 -0.41
N SER A 68 -8.50 -3.87 -1.41
CA SER A 68 -7.05 -3.99 -1.66
C SER A 68 -6.24 -3.50 -0.45
N GLU A 69 -6.63 -2.35 0.10
CA GLU A 69 -5.99 -1.72 1.25
C GLU A 69 -6.22 -2.51 2.56
N ASP A 70 -7.39 -3.08 2.81
CA ASP A 70 -7.69 -3.83 4.05
C ASP A 70 -6.69 -4.97 4.30
N SER A 71 -6.33 -5.68 3.23
CA SER A 71 -5.35 -6.77 3.30
C SER A 71 -3.95 -6.21 3.64
N PHE A 72 -3.58 -5.09 3.02
CA PHE A 72 -2.33 -4.38 3.29
C PHE A 72 -2.26 -3.88 4.74
N TYR A 73 -3.26 -3.13 5.20
CA TYR A 73 -3.31 -2.57 6.55
C TYR A 73 -3.23 -3.66 7.62
N SER A 74 -3.94 -4.77 7.45
CA SER A 74 -3.91 -5.89 8.40
C SER A 74 -2.53 -6.51 8.54
N ALA A 75 -1.79 -6.66 7.44
CA ALA A 75 -0.42 -7.16 7.44
C ALA A 75 0.57 -6.11 8.01
N ALA A 76 0.39 -4.85 7.61
CA ALA A 76 1.22 -3.73 8.03
C ALA A 76 1.16 -3.51 9.55
N GLU A 77 -0.04 -3.55 10.15
CA GLU A 77 -0.23 -3.43 11.60
C GLU A 77 0.53 -4.52 12.36
N GLN A 78 0.48 -5.77 11.90
CA GLN A 78 1.22 -6.88 12.51
C GLN A 78 2.73 -6.67 12.42
N MET A 79 3.23 -6.28 11.24
CA MET A 79 4.66 -6.04 11.03
C MET A 79 5.18 -4.85 11.86
N LEU A 80 4.43 -3.75 11.94
CA LEU A 80 4.81 -2.57 12.71
C LEU A 80 4.84 -2.86 14.22
N ALA A 81 3.97 -3.74 14.71
CA ALA A 81 3.94 -4.15 16.11
C ALA A 81 5.16 -5.00 16.50
N GLU A 82 5.74 -5.76 15.57
CA GLU A 82 6.94 -6.56 15.81
C GLU A 82 8.24 -5.74 15.77
N VAL A 83 8.22 -4.61 15.08
CA VAL A 83 9.35 -3.69 14.99
C VAL A 83 9.42 -2.83 16.24
N SER A 84 10.61 -2.74 16.84
CA SER A 84 10.80 -2.03 18.11
C SER A 84 11.20 -0.56 17.94
N SER A 85 11.85 -0.19 16.84
CA SER A 85 12.34 1.18 16.66
C SER A 85 11.47 2.01 15.73
N LEU A 86 11.22 3.27 16.10
CA LEU A 86 10.49 4.22 15.25
C LEU A 86 11.13 4.35 13.86
N ARG A 87 12.47 4.39 13.81
CA ARG A 87 13.22 4.50 12.54
C ARG A 87 12.92 3.33 11.60
N GLU A 88 12.85 2.12 12.11
CA GLU A 88 12.54 0.94 11.30
C GLU A 88 11.06 0.93 10.88
N ARG A 89 10.14 1.36 11.75
CA ARG A 89 8.72 1.53 11.40
C ARG A 89 8.55 2.52 10.24
N LEU A 90 9.17 3.70 10.31
CA LEU A 90 9.18 4.69 9.23
C LEU A 90 9.80 4.13 7.94
N SER A 91 10.92 3.40 8.06
CA SER A 91 11.53 2.72 6.90
C SER A 91 10.57 1.72 6.25
N LEU A 92 9.79 0.96 7.01
CA LEU A 92 8.78 0.05 6.46
C LEU A 92 7.66 0.80 5.74
N LEU A 93 7.11 1.85 6.37
CA LEU A 93 6.07 2.70 5.76
C LEU A 93 6.53 3.25 4.40
N ILE A 94 7.77 3.74 4.31
CA ILE A 94 8.36 4.26 3.07
C ILE A 94 8.54 3.15 2.04
N ARG A 95 8.99 1.96 2.45
CA ARG A 95 9.18 0.84 1.51
C ARG A 95 7.85 0.44 0.89
N TRP A 96 6.81 0.28 1.71
CA TRP A 96 5.48 -0.06 1.21
C TRP A 96 4.88 0.97 0.26
N THR A 97 5.26 2.25 0.38
CA THR A 97 4.75 3.31 -0.50
C THR A 97 5.68 3.70 -1.64
N CYS A 98 6.98 3.51 -1.56
CA CYS A 98 7.90 4.02 -2.60
C CYS A 98 8.73 2.91 -3.25
N VAL A 99 8.69 1.68 -2.74
CA VAL A 99 9.46 0.56 -3.26
C VAL A 99 8.47 -0.48 -3.76
N PRO A 100 8.35 -0.67 -5.08
CA PRO A 100 7.55 -1.76 -5.62
C PRO A 100 8.17 -3.08 -5.16
N ASP A 101 7.56 -3.72 -4.16
CA ASP A 101 7.91 -5.08 -3.82
C ASP A 101 7.24 -5.95 -4.87
N GLY A 102 8.00 -6.38 -5.89
CA GLY A 102 7.55 -7.31 -6.94
C GLY A 102 7.19 -8.71 -6.44
N GLY A 103 6.63 -8.81 -5.23
CA GLY A 103 6.09 -10.00 -4.60
C GLY A 103 4.87 -10.52 -5.35
N ALA A 104 4.71 -11.84 -5.30
CA ALA A 104 3.73 -12.57 -6.12
C ALA A 104 2.25 -12.28 -5.76
N ASP A 105 1.99 -11.66 -4.60
CA ASP A 105 0.64 -11.41 -4.07
C ASP A 105 0.23 -9.92 -4.16
N GLU A 106 1.12 -9.03 -4.57
CA GLU A 106 0.78 -7.61 -4.78
C GLU A 106 0.08 -7.48 -6.14
N ILE A 107 -1.08 -6.81 -6.18
CA ILE A 107 -1.76 -6.53 -7.45
C ILE A 107 -0.83 -5.61 -8.25
N PRO A 108 -0.25 -6.05 -9.39
CA PRO A 108 0.57 -5.18 -10.21
C PRO A 108 -0.26 -3.95 -10.58
N GLY A 109 0.23 -2.74 -10.24
CA GLY A 109 -0.52 -1.52 -10.49
C GLY A 109 -1.44 -1.05 -9.35
N ALA A 110 -1.16 -1.39 -8.08
CA ALA A 110 -1.80 -0.75 -6.92
C ALA A 110 -1.81 0.80 -7.02
N TRP A 111 -0.73 1.38 -7.54
CA TRP A 111 -0.64 2.80 -7.92
C TRP A 111 -1.74 3.24 -8.89
N GLY A 112 -2.09 2.41 -9.86
CA GLY A 112 -3.14 2.68 -10.83
C GLY A 112 -4.51 2.90 -10.18
N LEU A 113 -4.86 2.10 -9.17
CA LEU A 113 -6.12 2.29 -8.42
C LEU A 113 -6.13 3.62 -7.66
N TRP A 114 -5.00 4.01 -7.04
CA TRP A 114 -4.85 5.29 -6.36
C TRP A 114 -4.89 6.47 -7.35
N PHE A 115 -4.24 6.36 -8.51
CA PHE A 115 -4.25 7.38 -9.56
C PHE A 115 -5.66 7.59 -10.10
N ASP A 116 -6.40 6.50 -10.36
CA ASP A 116 -7.79 6.57 -10.75
C ASP A 116 -8.65 7.18 -9.65
N LEU A 117 -8.46 6.80 -8.38
CA LEU A 117 -9.17 7.39 -7.25
C LEU A 117 -8.96 8.91 -7.19
N TRP A 118 -7.72 9.39 -7.24
CA TRP A 118 -7.40 10.81 -7.21
C TRP A 118 -7.99 11.55 -8.42
N ALA A 119 -7.89 10.98 -9.62
CA ALA A 119 -8.45 11.57 -10.83
C ALA A 119 -9.98 11.72 -10.76
N GLN A 120 -10.68 10.74 -10.17
CA GLN A 120 -12.14 10.76 -10.02
C GLN A 120 -12.63 11.59 -8.82
N ALA A 121 -11.84 11.70 -7.74
CA ALA A 121 -12.26 12.36 -6.50
C ALA A 121 -12.61 13.85 -6.66
N PHE A 122 -12.06 14.55 -7.66
CA PHE A 122 -12.42 15.94 -7.96
C PHE A 122 -13.76 16.10 -8.68
N ARG A 123 -14.33 15.01 -9.21
CA ARG A 123 -15.54 15.02 -10.05
C ARG A 123 -16.73 14.28 -9.42
N HIS A 124 -16.47 13.39 -8.47
CA HIS A 124 -17.48 12.49 -7.89
C HIS A 124 -17.44 12.54 -6.35
N ASP A 125 -18.52 13.03 -5.72
CA ASP A 125 -18.59 13.21 -4.26
C ASP A 125 -18.45 11.90 -3.48
N GLU A 126 -18.99 10.80 -4.02
CA GLU A 126 -18.85 9.47 -3.42
C GLU A 126 -17.38 9.01 -3.40
N VAL A 127 -16.65 9.23 -4.49
CA VAL A 127 -15.21 8.93 -4.56
C VAL A 127 -14.41 9.84 -3.63
N LYS A 128 -14.77 11.13 -3.58
CA LYS A 128 -14.18 12.10 -2.64
C LYS A 128 -14.33 11.65 -1.19
N ALA A 129 -15.52 11.19 -0.80
CA ALA A 129 -15.74 10.68 0.55
C ALA A 129 -14.87 9.45 0.85
N GLY A 130 -14.83 8.48 -0.08
CA GLY A 130 -13.98 7.29 0.04
C GLY A 130 -12.49 7.63 0.17
N ARG A 131 -11.99 8.54 -0.66
CA ARG A 131 -10.61 9.03 -0.56
C ARG A 131 -10.30 9.69 0.79
N ILE A 132 -11.21 10.52 1.34
CA ILE A 132 -10.99 11.14 2.67
C ILE A 132 -10.77 10.07 3.74
N GLU A 133 -11.55 8.99 3.69
CA GLU A 133 -11.48 7.91 4.67
C GLU A 133 -10.17 7.14 4.55
N LEU A 134 -9.78 6.77 3.33
CA LEU A 134 -8.53 6.07 3.06
C LEU A 134 -7.31 6.90 3.48
N ASP A 135 -7.27 8.19 3.10
CA ASP A 135 -6.19 9.09 3.50
C ASP A 135 -6.13 9.26 5.03
N ALA A 136 -7.29 9.29 5.70
CA ALA A 136 -7.36 9.41 7.15
C ALA A 136 -6.83 8.16 7.86
N ARG A 137 -7.13 6.97 7.31
CA ARG A 137 -6.58 5.70 7.81
C ARG A 137 -5.07 5.63 7.66
N TRP A 138 -4.55 6.04 6.50
CA TRP A 138 -3.11 6.11 6.27
C TRP A 138 -2.39 7.03 7.27
N ARG A 139 -2.90 8.26 7.43
CA ARG A 139 -2.34 9.21 8.39
C ARG A 139 -2.45 8.74 9.83
N ARG A 140 -3.52 8.00 10.18
CA ARG A 140 -3.66 7.40 11.51
C ARG A 140 -2.52 6.41 11.77
N MET A 141 -2.19 5.54 10.82
CA MET A 141 -1.07 4.60 10.96
C MET A 141 0.27 5.32 11.19
N ILE A 142 0.53 6.44 10.49
CA ILE A 142 1.73 7.24 10.71
C ILE A 142 1.75 7.85 12.12
N ILE A 143 0.62 8.40 12.57
CA ILE A 143 0.48 8.97 13.92
C ILE A 143 0.73 7.90 14.97
N ASP A 144 0.12 6.72 14.83
CA ASP A 144 0.24 5.63 15.80
C ASP A 144 1.70 5.14 15.89
N ALA A 145 2.44 5.12 14.77
CA ALA A 145 3.87 4.81 14.78
C ALA A 145 4.68 5.84 15.60
N LEU A 146 4.37 7.14 15.50
CA LEU A 146 5.01 8.18 16.31
C LEU A 146 4.62 8.11 17.79
N GLU A 147 3.35 7.86 18.09
CA GLU A 147 2.83 7.76 19.46
C GLU A 147 3.36 6.53 20.20
N SER A 148 3.69 5.47 19.46
CA SER A 148 4.33 4.24 19.97
C SER A 148 5.85 4.32 20.14
N ALA A 149 6.46 5.46 19.84
CA ALA A 149 7.91 5.61 19.89
C ALA A 149 8.43 5.64 21.33
N GLU A 150 9.56 4.99 21.56
CA GLU A 150 10.17 4.92 22.89
C GLU A 150 10.82 6.27 23.28
N PRO A 151 10.96 6.57 24.58
CA PRO A 151 11.63 7.79 25.03
C PRO A 151 13.03 7.95 24.41
N GLY A 152 13.23 9.07 23.70
CA GLY A 152 14.49 9.41 23.05
C GLY A 152 14.61 8.95 21.59
N GLU A 153 13.58 8.35 21.00
CA GLU A 153 13.57 8.02 19.55
C GLU A 153 13.22 9.19 18.64
N LEU A 154 12.56 10.22 19.16
CA LEU A 154 12.27 11.48 18.49
C LEU A 154 12.39 12.64 19.48
N ARG A 155 12.53 13.87 18.96
CA ARG A 155 12.50 15.09 19.78
C ARG A 155 11.17 15.27 20.51
N SER A 156 11.20 15.97 21.64
CA SER A 156 9.98 16.37 22.35
C SER A 156 9.21 17.44 21.58
N GLY A 157 7.87 17.42 21.70
CA GLY A 157 7.00 18.43 21.12
C GLY A 157 6.76 18.31 19.62
N VAL A 158 7.01 17.14 19.01
CA VAL A 158 6.59 16.86 17.63
C VAL A 158 5.06 16.93 17.53
N ASP A 159 4.56 17.69 16.56
CA ASP A 159 3.16 17.62 16.17
C ASP A 159 2.97 16.43 15.23
N ALA A 160 2.51 15.31 15.79
CA ALA A 160 2.32 14.06 15.05
C ALA A 160 1.33 14.21 13.89
N LYS A 161 0.32 15.08 14.03
CA LYS A 161 -0.69 15.30 12.98
C LYS A 161 -0.10 16.08 11.80
N LEU A 162 0.64 17.14 12.09
CA LEU A 162 1.32 17.92 11.06
C LEU A 162 2.36 17.06 10.34
N PHE A 163 3.18 16.33 11.09
CA PHE A 163 4.14 15.40 10.49
C PHE A 163 3.45 14.38 9.58
N ALA A 164 2.36 13.76 10.03
CA ALA A 164 1.65 12.78 9.22
C ALA A 164 1.08 13.37 7.92
N LEU A 165 0.62 14.62 7.94
CA LEU A 165 0.17 15.33 6.73
C LEU A 165 1.32 15.59 5.76
N GLU A 166 2.44 16.11 6.25
CA GLU A 166 3.61 16.42 5.42
C GLU A 166 4.25 15.13 4.87
N PHE A 167 4.38 14.12 5.72
CA PHE A 167 4.95 12.83 5.35
C PHE A 167 4.07 12.10 4.34
N SER A 168 2.75 12.04 4.54
CA SER A 168 1.86 11.41 3.55
C SER A 168 1.92 12.14 2.21
N ALA A 169 1.88 13.48 2.22
CA ALA A 169 1.95 14.27 0.98
C ALA A 169 3.29 14.10 0.24
N LEU A 170 4.39 13.98 0.98
CA LEU A 170 5.71 13.68 0.41
C LEU A 170 5.71 12.31 -0.25
N LEU A 171 5.21 11.27 0.44
CA LEU A 171 5.15 9.92 -0.09
C LEU A 171 4.28 9.84 -1.33
N ASP A 172 3.08 10.42 -1.32
CA ASP A 172 2.18 10.46 -2.48
C ASP A 172 2.89 11.04 -3.71
N GLY A 173 3.61 12.16 -3.54
CA GLY A 173 4.36 12.81 -4.61
C GLY A 173 5.57 12.01 -5.11
N LEU A 174 6.27 11.31 -4.22
CA LEU A 174 7.39 10.44 -4.59
C LEU A 174 6.89 9.19 -5.33
N SER A 175 5.80 8.60 -4.87
CA SER A 175 5.25 7.40 -5.48
C SER A 175 4.72 7.63 -6.88
N ILE A 176 4.18 8.83 -7.17
CA ILE A 176 3.86 9.23 -8.56
C ILE A 176 5.12 9.19 -9.43
N GLN A 177 6.24 9.74 -8.95
CA GLN A 177 7.49 9.78 -9.72
C GLN A 177 8.04 8.38 -9.96
N VAL A 178 8.07 7.54 -8.92
CA VAL A 178 8.52 6.14 -9.03
C VAL A 178 7.63 5.35 -9.99
N ALA A 179 6.31 5.47 -9.87
CA ALA A 179 5.36 4.73 -10.70
C ALA A 179 5.37 5.18 -12.17
N LEU A 180 5.73 6.45 -12.43
CA LEU A 180 5.88 6.99 -13.79
C LEU A 180 7.31 6.86 -14.33
N GLU A 181 8.19 6.15 -13.61
CA GLU A 181 9.59 5.91 -13.99
C GLU A 181 10.35 7.21 -14.26
N ASP A 182 10.18 8.21 -13.38
CA ASP A 182 10.92 9.47 -13.48
C ASP A 182 12.44 9.19 -13.49
N PRO A 183 13.20 9.78 -14.44
CA PRO A 183 14.62 9.47 -14.59
C PRO A 183 15.50 9.94 -13.43
N GLU A 184 15.04 10.87 -12.60
CA GLU A 184 15.80 11.40 -11.46
C GLU A 184 15.38 10.75 -10.13
N VAL A 185 14.19 10.15 -10.06
CA VAL A 185 13.59 9.63 -8.82
C VAL A 185 13.14 8.18 -9.00
N ASP A 186 14.11 7.27 -8.87
CA ASP A 186 13.85 5.85 -8.68
C ASP A 186 13.42 5.52 -7.23
N ALA A 187 13.07 4.25 -6.99
CA ALA A 187 12.62 3.78 -5.68
C ALA A 187 13.67 3.99 -4.56
N GLU A 188 14.96 3.88 -4.87
CA GLU A 188 16.02 4.12 -3.88
C GLU A 188 16.13 5.60 -3.56
N MET A 189 16.11 6.48 -4.58
CA MET A 189 16.11 7.93 -4.38
C MET A 189 14.89 8.39 -3.59
N ALA A 190 13.69 7.88 -3.91
CA ALA A 190 12.47 8.16 -3.16
C ALA A 190 12.61 7.75 -1.68
N TYR A 191 13.14 6.55 -1.42
CA TYR A 191 13.42 6.10 -0.06
C TYR A 191 14.40 7.04 0.67
N GLN A 192 15.48 7.47 0.01
CA GLN A 192 16.45 8.39 0.61
C GLN A 192 15.85 9.76 0.90
N ILE A 193 15.04 10.31 0.00
CA ILE A 193 14.35 11.60 0.20
C ILE A 193 13.42 11.51 1.42
N ALA A 194 12.58 10.48 1.48
CA ALA A 194 11.62 10.29 2.57
C ALA A 194 12.33 10.06 3.91
N MET A 195 13.37 9.23 3.95
CA MET A 195 14.14 9.01 5.18
C MET A 195 14.85 10.27 5.67
N ARG A 196 15.44 11.06 4.77
CA ARG A 196 16.06 12.35 5.13
C ARG A 196 15.05 13.34 5.67
N PHE A 197 13.82 13.34 5.15
CA PHE A 197 12.72 14.11 5.71
C PHE A 197 12.41 13.67 7.14
N CYS A 198 12.23 12.37 7.39
CA CYS A 198 11.99 11.85 8.74
C CYS A 198 13.11 12.22 9.72
N GLU A 199 14.37 12.06 9.30
CA GLU A 199 15.54 12.38 10.13
C GLU A 199 15.56 13.85 10.52
N ARG A 200 15.24 14.76 9.59
CA ARG A 200 15.22 16.20 9.84
C ARG A 200 14.05 16.62 10.73
N GLU A 201 12.84 16.18 10.42
CA GLU A 201 11.64 16.68 11.10
C GLU A 201 11.46 16.10 12.51
N LEU A 202 11.94 14.86 12.73
CA LEU A 202 11.84 14.17 14.01
C LEU A 202 13.12 14.25 14.85
N ASP A 203 14.22 14.76 14.27
CA ASP A 203 15.57 14.75 14.85
C ASP A 203 15.95 13.33 15.32
N LEU A 204 15.80 12.36 14.40
CA LEU A 204 16.01 10.95 14.73
C LEU A 204 17.47 10.72 15.14
N PRO A 205 17.72 9.95 16.21
CA PRO A 205 19.09 9.63 16.61
C PRO A 205 19.83 8.90 15.48
N PRO A 206 21.15 9.09 15.34
CA PRO A 206 21.93 8.44 14.30
C PRO A 206 21.73 6.92 14.39
N LYS A 207 21.62 6.26 13.23
CA LYS A 207 21.46 4.81 13.15
C LYS A 207 22.54 4.16 14.02
N LYS A 208 22.15 3.53 15.14
CA LYS A 208 23.10 2.76 15.95
C LYS A 208 23.77 1.78 15.01
N ALA A 209 25.09 1.87 14.86
CA ALA A 209 25.85 0.90 14.08
C ALA A 209 25.45 -0.47 14.62
N ALA A 210 24.85 -1.31 13.77
CA ALA A 210 24.39 -2.63 14.16
C ALA A 210 25.56 -3.31 14.88
N GLY A 211 25.41 -3.54 16.19
CA GLY A 211 26.42 -4.20 17.00
C GLY A 211 26.67 -5.56 16.38
N GLY A 212 27.71 -5.66 15.57
CA GLY A 212 28.02 -6.85 14.80
C GLY A 212 28.33 -7.98 15.76
N LYS A 213 27.34 -8.84 16.01
CA LYS A 213 27.66 -10.22 16.37
C LYS A 213 28.37 -10.83 15.16
N PRO A 214 29.59 -11.37 15.30
CA PRO A 214 30.28 -11.97 14.18
C PRO A 214 29.42 -13.09 13.63
N ARG A 215 29.01 -12.96 12.36
CA ARG A 215 28.42 -14.05 11.59
C ARG A 215 29.41 -15.21 11.65
N LYS A 216 29.08 -16.25 12.41
CA LYS A 216 29.82 -17.53 12.36
C LYS A 216 29.83 -17.97 10.91
N ALA A 217 31.03 -18.05 10.34
CA ALA A 217 31.24 -18.59 9.01
C ALA A 217 30.75 -20.04 8.98
N THR A 218 29.61 -20.29 8.32
CA THR A 218 29.21 -21.65 7.98
C THR A 218 29.94 -22.03 6.70
N GLN A 219 31.10 -22.64 6.90
CA GLN A 219 31.91 -23.28 5.89
C GLN A 219 31.41 -24.72 5.71
N ALA A 220 30.57 -24.96 4.70
CA ALA A 220 30.32 -26.26 4.05
C ALA A 220 29.23 -26.06 2.97
N ALA A 221 29.33 -26.49 1.72
CA ALA A 221 30.40 -27.15 1.00
C ALA A 221 30.16 -26.87 -0.50
N LYS A 222 31.23 -26.48 -1.20
CA LYS A 222 31.31 -26.56 -2.66
C LYS A 222 31.24 -28.02 -3.06
N THR A 223 30.28 -28.44 -3.89
CA THR A 223 30.54 -29.45 -4.91
C THR A 223 29.51 -29.38 -6.04
N LYS A 224 30.01 -29.47 -7.28
CA LYS A 224 29.29 -29.71 -8.55
C LYS A 224 28.82 -28.48 -9.34
N ALA A 225 29.78 -27.78 -9.91
CA ALA A 225 29.68 -27.27 -11.28
C ALA A 225 31.08 -27.22 -11.93
N SER A 226 31.62 -28.40 -12.23
CA SER A 226 32.81 -28.54 -13.08
C SER A 226 32.68 -29.83 -13.89
N ALA A 227 31.86 -29.78 -14.92
CA ALA A 227 31.92 -30.69 -16.05
C ALA A 227 31.61 -29.90 -17.32
N ALA A 228 32.45 -28.90 -17.59
CA ALA A 228 32.62 -28.40 -18.94
C ALA A 228 33.62 -29.32 -19.65
N ARG A 229 33.35 -29.60 -20.92
CA ARG A 229 34.35 -29.90 -21.96
C ARG A 229 35.29 -31.08 -21.69
N ARG A 230 34.92 -32.25 -22.21
CA ARG A 230 35.73 -33.08 -23.14
C ARG A 230 35.08 -34.46 -23.25
N ARG A 231 34.30 -34.67 -24.29
CA ARG A 231 34.33 -35.82 -25.21
C ARG A 231 33.38 -35.55 -26.36
#